data_AF-A0A480A7Y7-F1
#
_entry.id   AF-A0A480A7Y7-F1
#
_cell.length_a   1.000
_cell.length_b   1.000
_cell.length_c   1.000
_cell.angle_alpha   90.00
_cell.angle_beta   90.00
_cell.angle_gamma   90.00
#
_symmetry.space_group_name_H-M   'P 1'
#
loop_
_entity.id
_entity.type
_entity.pdbx_description
1 polymer ?
#
loop_
_entity_poly.entity_id
_entity_poly.type
_entity_poly.pdbx_seq_one_letter_code
_entity_poly.pdbx_strand_id
1 'polypeptide(L)' 'MPPWGPVKRRDLINYPKILGFDGLFPGGKHQYMIKLIFVNTSIVLSMKLST' A
#
# COMPACT_ATOMS: atom_id res chain seq x y z
N MET A 1 17.58 11.28 -2.21
CA MET A 1 16.72 10.50 -3.13
C MET A 1 17.19 9.05 -3.09
N PRO A 2 16.37 8.08 -2.67
CA PRO A 2 16.82 6.68 -2.71
C PRO A 2 17.03 6.25 -4.18
N PRO A 3 18.02 5.38 -4.47
CA PRO A 3 18.30 4.92 -5.81
C PRO A 3 17.08 4.17 -6.38
N TRP A 4 16.66 4.53 -7.60
CA TRP A 4 15.54 3.92 -8.30
C TRP A 4 15.93 2.51 -8.81
N GLY A 5 16.07 1.58 -7.88
CA GLY A 5 16.32 0.17 -8.13
C GLY A 5 15.13 -0.70 -7.73
N PRO A 6 15.17 -2.02 -8.03
CA PRO A 6 14.15 -2.95 -7.59
C PRO A 6 14.02 -2.94 -6.06
N VAL A 7 12.90 -2.41 -5.57
CA VAL A 7 12.57 -2.39 -4.14
C VAL A 7 12.23 -3.82 -3.72
N LYS A 8 12.86 -4.29 -2.63
CA LYS A 8 12.54 -5.60 -2.06
C LYS A 8 11.07 -5.59 -1.64
N ARG A 9 10.35 -6.68 -1.91
CA ARG A 9 8.90 -6.80 -1.56
C ARG A 9 8.61 -6.44 -0.10
N ARG A 10 9.52 -6.78 0.82
CA ARG A 10 9.41 -6.42 2.25
C ARG A 10 9.41 -4.90 2.46
N ASP A 11 10.31 -4.20 1.79
CA ASP A 11 10.42 -2.75 1.87
C ASP A 11 9.19 -2.09 1.21
N LEU A 12 8.71 -2.65 0.10
CA LEU A 12 7.48 -2.20 -0.57
C LEU A 12 6.24 -2.31 0.33
N ILE A 13 6.18 -3.27 1.25
CA ILE A 13 5.09 -3.44 2.21
C ILE A 13 5.31 -2.56 3.45
N ASN A 14 6.56 -2.40 3.88
CA ASN A 14 6.89 -1.64 5.08
C ASN A 14 6.67 -0.12 4.89
N TYR A 15 7.03 0.45 3.73
CA TYR A 15 6.82 1.88 3.51
C TYR A 15 5.33 2.31 3.58
N PRO A 16 4.38 1.60 2.93
CA PRO A 16 2.95 1.86 3.10
C PRO A 16 2.45 1.68 4.54
N LYS A 17 2.95 0.67 5.28
CA LYS A 17 2.59 0.51 6.70
C LYS A 17 2.97 1.73 7.53
N ILE A 18 4.18 2.26 7.33
CA ILE A 18 4.65 3.48 7.99
C ILE A 18 3.78 4.68 7.61
N LEU A 19 3.28 4.72 6.37
CA LEU A 19 2.35 5.74 5.90
C LEU A 19 0.90 5.55 6.40
N GLY A 20 0.63 4.53 7.22
CA GLY A 20 -0.69 4.24 7.78
C GLY A 20 -1.63 3.49 6.84
N PHE A 21 -1.10 2.81 5.83
CA PHE A 21 -1.85 1.82 5.08
C PHE A 21 -1.91 0.52 5.87
N ASP A 22 -3.09 -0.07 5.94
CA ASP A 22 -3.34 -1.31 6.66
C ASP A 22 -3.73 -2.45 5.71
N GLY A 23 -3.44 -3.67 6.16
CA GLY A 23 -3.79 -4.92 5.51
C GLY A 23 -2.87 -5.38 4.37
N LEU A 24 -2.85 -6.70 4.16
CA LEU A 24 -2.40 -7.39 2.95
C LEU A 24 -3.59 -8.19 2.44
N PHE A 25 -4.59 -7.49 1.94
CA PHE A 25 -5.85 -8.12 1.57
C PHE A 25 -5.71 -8.88 0.25
N PRO A 26 -6.31 -10.08 0.14
CA PRO A 26 -6.28 -10.85 -1.10
C PRO A 26 -7.17 -10.19 -2.17
N GLY A 27 -6.58 -9.84 -3.31
CA GLY A 27 -7.24 -9.24 -4.46
C GLY A 27 -7.11 -10.02 -5.73
N GLY A 28 -7.53 -11.29 -5.67
CA GLY A 28 -7.36 -12.24 -6.76
C GLY A 28 -5.87 -12.43 -7.05
N LYS A 29 -5.41 -11.90 -8.18
CA LYS A 29 -4.00 -12.00 -8.63
C LYS A 29 -3.03 -11.05 -7.92
N HIS A 30 -3.53 -10.07 -7.17
CA HIS A 30 -2.68 -9.03 -6.54
C HIS A 30 -3.11 -8.77 -5.10
N GLN A 31 -2.17 -8.48 -4.22
CA GLN A 31 -2.49 -8.04 -2.86
C GLN A 31 -2.77 -6.54 -2.88
N TYR A 32 -3.63 -6.06 -1.98
CA TYR A 32 -3.85 -4.62 -1.80
C TYR A 32 -3.81 -4.22 -0.34
N MET A 33 -3.38 -2.97 -0.11
CA MET A 33 -3.39 -2.31 1.19
C MET A 33 -4.36 -1.14 1.13
N ILE A 34 -5.06 -0.86 2.22
CA ILE A 34 -6.10 0.16 2.29
C ILE A 34 -5.71 1.19 3.34
N LYS A 35 -5.89 2.48 3.02
CA LYS A 35 -5.82 3.55 4.01
C LYS A 35 -7.16 4.26 4.04
N LEU A 36 -7.78 4.28 5.22
CA LEU A 36 -8.95 5.13 5.48
C LEU A 36 -8.46 6.54 5.74
N ILE A 37 -8.72 7.44 4.80
CA ILE A 37 -8.44 8.86 4.96
C ILE A 37 -9.76 9.52 5.32
N PHE A 38 -9.85 10.05 6.54
CA PHE A 38 -11.01 10.82 6.98
C PHE A 38 -10.86 12.25 6.48
N VAL A 39 -11.51 12.56 5.35
CA VAL A 39 -11.81 13.92 4.90
C VAL A 39 -13.33 14.07 4.99
N ASN A 40 -13.86 15.30 5.11
CA ASN A 40 -15.32 15.60 5.20
C ASN A 40 -16.23 14.90 4.17
N THR A 41 -15.63 14.22 3.18
CA THR A 41 -16.22 13.18 2.33
C THR A 41 -15.30 11.94 2.39
N SER A 42 -15.79 10.82 2.96
CA SER A 42 -15.00 9.59 3.13
C SER A 42 -14.53 9.02 1.78
N ILE A 43 -13.22 9.05 1.52
CA ILE A 43 -12.59 8.46 0.33
C ILE A 43 -11.75 7.26 0.79
N VAL A 44 -11.99 6.09 0.20
CA VAL A 44 -11.18 4.88 0.43
C VAL A 44 -10.04 4.87 -0.59
N LEU A 45 -8.79 4.92 -0.12
CA LEU A 45 -7.60 4.83 -0.99
C LEU A 45 -7.04 3.40 -0.93
N SER A 46 -7.02 2.72 -2.08
CA SER A 46 -6.52 1.34 -2.22
C SER A 46 -5.27 1.30 -3.10
N MET A 47 -4.18 0.72 -2.59
CA MET A 47 -2.91 0.58 -3.31
C MET A 47 -2.68 -0.89 -3.68
N LYS A 48 -2.50 -1.16 -4.97
CA LYS A 48 -2.34 -2.51 -5.52
C LYS A 48 -0.85 -2.88 -5.58
N LEU A 49 -0.48 -3.98 -4.94
CA LEU A 49 0.86 -4.57 -4.99
C LEU A 49 0.92 -5.50 -6.20
N SER A 50 1.62 -5.09 -7.27
CA SER A 50 1.93 -5.98 -8.38
C SER A 50 3.04 -6.94 -7.96
N THR A 51 2.75 -8.24 -8.00
CA THR A 51 3.75 -9.30 -7.82
C THR A 51 4.72 -9.37 -8.98
#